data_AF-A0A8I6S8I3-F1
#
_entry.id   AF-A0A8I6S8I3-F1
#
_cell.length_a   1.000
_cell.length_b   1.000
_cell.length_c   1.000
_cell.angle_alpha   90.00
_cell.angle_beta   90.00
_cell.angle_gamma   90.00
#
_symmetry.space_group_name_H-M   'P 1'
#
loop_
_entity.id
_entity.type
_entity.pdbx_description
1 polymer ?
#
loop_
_entity_poly.entity_id
_entity_poly.type
_entity_poly.pdbx_seq_one_letter_code
_entity_poly.pdbx_strand_id
1 'polypeptide(L)'
;MSAEPVSPSLKDMPKVAVDLKTQLEGFNTERMKHTDTEEKNPLPTAEDVAIEKTQRDLLLGVQSFETCKLKHTETQEKNPLPDKDAVMQEKVHQNLISGVEGFDKRTMKHTETKEMNTLADPEVIEAEKGQLNLFNGIENFDLPPLSILMCPIHFPKVTESVILKM
;
A
#
# COMPACT_ATOMS: atom_id res chain seq x y z
N MET A 1 20.64 -10.02 -46.46
CA MET A 1 22.00 -10.00 -47.03
C MET A 1 22.87 -9.25 -46.03
N SER A 2 23.57 -9.99 -45.17
CA SER A 2 24.44 -9.41 -44.14
C SER A 2 25.80 -9.11 -44.79
N ALA A 3 26.21 -7.84 -44.78
CA ALA A 3 27.53 -7.45 -45.25
C ALA A 3 28.57 -7.82 -44.18
N GLU A 4 29.52 -8.69 -44.52
CA GLU A 4 30.69 -8.96 -43.68
C GLU A 4 31.58 -7.71 -43.61
N PRO A 5 32.19 -7.39 -42.46
CA PRO A 5 33.08 -6.24 -42.35
C PRO A 5 34.36 -6.50 -43.14
N VAL A 6 34.48 -5.86 -44.31
CA VAL A 6 35.69 -5.88 -45.12
C VAL A 6 36.81 -5.24 -44.31
N SER A 7 37.86 -6.01 -44.03
CA SER A 7 39.06 -5.50 -43.37
C SER A 7 39.69 -4.43 -44.28
N PRO A 8 39.98 -3.21 -43.79
CA PRO A 8 40.55 -2.17 -44.63
C PRO A 8 41.90 -2.63 -45.18
N SER A 9 42.11 -2.51 -46.50
CA SER A 9 43.39 -2.85 -47.11
C SER A 9 44.43 -1.78 -46.76
N LEU A 10 45.72 -2.14 -46.73
CA LEU A 10 46.83 -1.21 -46.43
C LEU A 10 46.84 0.04 -47.32
N LYS A 11 46.19 0.01 -48.49
CA LYS A 11 46.12 1.14 -49.43
C LYS A 11 45.05 2.16 -49.07
N ASP A 12 44.06 1.75 -48.29
CA ASP A 12 42.89 2.55 -47.89
C ASP A 12 43.07 3.20 -46.51
N MET A 13 44.19 2.90 -45.83
CA MET A 13 44.54 3.53 -44.55
C MET A 13 45.11 4.93 -44.78
N PRO A 14 44.76 5.92 -43.94
CA PRO A 14 45.32 7.26 -44.01
C PRO A 14 46.86 7.19 -43.89
N LYS A 15 47.57 7.83 -44.84
CA LYS A 15 49.03 7.88 -44.81
C LYS A 15 49.47 8.71 -43.59
N VAL A 16 50.22 8.07 -42.70
CA VAL A 16 50.82 8.72 -41.55
C VAL A 16 51.70 9.89 -42.04
N ALA A 17 51.54 11.05 -41.44
CA ALA A 17 52.35 12.23 -41.77
C ALA A 17 53.84 11.90 -41.66
N VAL A 18 54.65 12.43 -42.58
CA VAL A 18 56.08 12.10 -42.72
C VAL A 18 56.84 12.33 -41.41
N ASP A 19 56.49 13.39 -40.68
CA ASP A 19 57.10 13.73 -39.40
C ASP A 19 56.83 12.67 -38.32
N LEU A 20 55.59 12.17 -38.24
CA LEU A 20 55.20 11.13 -37.28
C LEU A 20 55.84 9.78 -37.61
N LYS A 21 55.95 9.44 -38.90
CA LYS A 21 56.67 8.24 -39.36
C LYS A 21 58.14 8.28 -38.94
N THR A 22 58.80 9.42 -39.11
CA THR A 22 60.20 9.63 -38.72
C THR A 22 60.39 9.54 -37.20
N GLN A 23 59.46 10.10 -36.41
CA GLN A 23 59.48 9.99 -34.95
C GLN A 23 59.29 8.56 -34.44
N LEU A 24 58.44 7.76 -35.09
CA LEU A 24 58.23 6.36 -34.77
C LEU A 24 59.43 5.48 -35.18
N GLU A 25 60.04 5.74 -36.34
CA GLU A 25 61.26 5.06 -36.79
C GLU A 25 62.47 5.36 -35.91
N GLY A 26 62.55 6.59 -35.36
CA GLY A 26 63.56 7.00 -34.39
C GLY A 26 63.17 6.78 -32.92
N PHE A 27 62.05 6.11 -32.65
CA PHE A 27 61.57 5.91 -31.29
C PHE A 27 62.50 4.97 -30.53
N ASN A 28 63.19 5.51 -29.52
CA ASN A 28 64.03 4.70 -28.64
C ASN A 28 63.22 4.27 -27.41
N THR A 29 62.91 2.98 -27.33
CA THR A 29 62.23 2.34 -26.20
C THR A 29 63.02 2.47 -24.89
N GLU A 30 64.34 2.63 -24.94
CA GLU A 30 65.20 2.85 -23.76
C GLU A 30 64.95 4.21 -23.08
N ARG A 31 64.33 5.16 -23.79
CA ARG A 31 63.95 6.47 -23.22
C ARG A 31 62.62 6.42 -22.48
N MET A 32 61.89 5.31 -22.52
CA MET A 32 60.68 5.13 -21.72
C MET A 32 61.05 5.07 -20.24
N LYS A 33 60.19 5.64 -19.39
CA LYS A 33 60.38 5.55 -17.94
C LYS A 33 60.19 4.09 -17.52
N HIS A 34 61.19 3.53 -16.84
CA HIS A 34 61.04 2.25 -16.17
C HIS A 34 59.87 2.33 -15.18
N THR A 35 58.97 1.36 -15.25
CA THR A 35 57.87 1.22 -14.28
C THR A 35 57.97 -0.17 -13.70
N ASP A 36 58.25 -0.25 -12.39
CA ASP A 36 58.29 -1.51 -11.69
C ASP A 36 56.86 -2.03 -11.52
N THR A 37 56.59 -3.23 -12.05
CA THR A 37 55.33 -3.94 -11.83
C THR A 37 55.51 -4.92 -10.68
N GLU A 38 54.86 -4.64 -9.55
CA GLU A 38 54.86 -5.52 -8.38
C GLU A 38 53.66 -6.47 -8.42
N GLU A 39 53.89 -7.78 -8.51
CA GLU A 39 52.85 -8.80 -8.35
C GLU A 39 52.51 -8.94 -6.85
N LYS A 40 51.31 -8.52 -6.46
CA LYS A 40 50.84 -8.67 -5.07
C LYS A 40 50.27 -10.07 -4.88
N ASN A 41 51.10 -10.99 -4.38
CA ASN A 41 50.67 -12.29 -3.85
C ASN A 41 50.80 -12.30 -2.31
N PRO A 42 49.91 -11.60 -1.57
CA PRO A 42 49.97 -11.60 -0.11
C PRO A 42 49.68 -13.00 0.41
N LEU A 43 50.50 -13.45 1.37
CA LEU A 43 50.21 -14.68 2.09
C LEU A 43 48.93 -14.51 2.92
N PRO A 44 48.18 -15.60 3.18
CA PRO A 44 47.09 -15.59 4.14
C PRO A 44 47.56 -15.00 5.47
N THR A 45 46.70 -14.17 6.07
CA THR A 45 47.00 -13.57 7.37
C THR A 45 46.91 -14.62 8.48
N ALA A 46 47.49 -14.31 9.64
CA ALA A 46 47.34 -15.18 10.82
C ALA A 46 45.87 -15.34 11.24
N GLU A 47 45.04 -14.32 10.99
CA GLU A 47 43.60 -14.36 11.23
C GLU A 47 42.90 -15.34 10.29
N ASP A 48 43.21 -15.31 8.99
CA ASP A 48 42.64 -16.23 8.00
C ASP A 48 42.89 -17.70 8.40
N VAL A 49 44.13 -18.02 8.80
CA VAL A 49 44.51 -19.37 9.24
C VAL A 49 43.82 -19.77 10.53
N ALA A 50 43.62 -18.83 11.47
CA ALA A 50 42.93 -19.11 12.73
C ALA A 50 41.44 -19.40 12.50
N ILE A 51 40.80 -18.64 11.61
CA ILE A 51 39.41 -18.86 11.20
C ILE A 51 39.29 -20.23 10.51
N GLU A 52 40.16 -20.54 9.55
CA GLU A 52 40.13 -21.82 8.83
C GLU A 52 40.28 -23.01 9.78
N LYS A 53 41.21 -22.94 10.74
CA LYS A 53 41.36 -23.98 11.77
C LYS A 53 40.10 -24.16 12.59
N THR A 54 39.51 -23.06 13.06
CA THR A 54 38.27 -23.09 13.85
C THR A 54 37.12 -23.73 13.07
N GLN A 55 36.96 -23.35 11.80
CA GLN A 55 35.95 -23.93 10.92
C GLN A 55 36.19 -25.42 10.68
N ARG A 56 37.44 -25.81 10.41
CA ARG A 56 37.83 -27.20 10.21
C ARG A 56 37.53 -28.06 11.43
N ASP A 57 37.88 -27.56 12.61
CA ASP A 57 37.65 -28.27 13.88
C ASP A 57 36.16 -28.48 14.15
N LEU A 58 35.33 -27.46 13.86
CA LEU A 58 33.87 -27.59 13.94
C LEU A 58 33.33 -28.66 12.98
N LEU A 59 33.78 -28.65 11.73
CA LEU A 59 33.39 -29.64 10.71
C LEU A 59 33.78 -31.06 11.14
N LEU A 60 35.00 -31.24 11.64
CA LEU A 60 35.48 -32.54 12.12
C LEU A 60 34.70 -33.01 13.34
N GLY A 61 34.35 -32.10 14.26
CA GLY A 61 33.53 -32.40 15.42
C GLY A 61 32.14 -32.91 15.05
N VAL A 62 31.50 -32.30 14.05
CA VAL A 62 30.20 -32.75 13.52
C VAL A 62 30.32 -34.05 12.74
N GLN A 63 31.36 -34.19 11.90
CA GLN A 63 31.58 -35.41 11.12
C GLN A 63 31.84 -36.63 12.01
N SER A 64 32.59 -36.44 13.10
CA SER A 64 32.97 -37.50 14.04
C SER A 64 31.94 -37.66 15.17
N PHE A 65 30.78 -37.00 15.08
CA PHE A 65 29.77 -37.04 16.11
C PHE A 65 29.12 -38.43 16.19
N GLU A 66 29.38 -39.16 17.27
CA GLU A 66 28.77 -40.46 17.53
C GLU A 66 27.37 -40.28 18.14
N THR A 67 26.34 -40.51 17.34
CA THR A 67 24.93 -40.43 17.78
C THR A 67 24.61 -41.41 18.92
N CYS A 68 25.34 -42.51 19.04
CA CYS A 68 25.20 -43.46 20.14
C CYS A 68 25.58 -42.89 21.52
N LYS A 69 26.31 -41.76 21.56
CA LYS A 69 26.65 -41.06 22.82
C LYS A 69 25.54 -40.09 23.27
N LEU A 70 24.50 -39.88 22.47
CA LEU A 70 23.34 -39.11 22.90
C LEU A 70 22.63 -39.83 24.05
N LYS A 71 22.32 -39.09 25.11
CA LYS A 71 21.51 -39.61 26.21
C LYS A 71 20.11 -39.93 25.69
N HIS A 72 19.60 -41.11 26.04
CA HIS A 72 18.22 -41.45 25.74
C HIS A 72 17.28 -40.48 26.46
N THR A 73 16.31 -39.95 25.72
CA THR A 73 15.24 -39.11 26.26
C THR A 73 13.91 -39.69 25.79
N GLU A 74 12.96 -39.81 26.71
CA GLU A 74 11.59 -40.22 26.39
C GLU A 74 10.81 -38.98 25.95
N THR A 75 10.38 -38.97 24.69
CA THR A 75 9.52 -37.90 24.15
C THR A 75 8.06 -38.32 24.26
N GLN A 76 7.27 -37.58 25.02
CA GLN A 76 5.83 -37.78 25.14
C GLN A 76 5.09 -36.94 24.10
N GLU A 77 4.83 -37.52 22.93
CA GLU A 77 3.99 -36.90 21.90
C GLU A 77 2.50 -37.02 22.29
N LYS A 78 1.87 -35.89 22.59
CA LYS A 78 0.43 -35.85 22.89
C LYS A 78 -0.35 -35.68 21.59
N ASN A 79 -1.08 -36.73 21.20
CA ASN A 79 -2.14 -36.63 20.19
C ASN A 79 -3.51 -36.69 20.89
N PRO A 80 -4.01 -35.58 21.46
CA PRO A 80 -5.30 -35.58 22.14
C PRO A 80 -6.42 -35.86 21.14
N LEU A 81 -7.30 -36.78 21.48
CA LEU A 81 -8.54 -36.96 20.74
C LEU A 81 -9.41 -35.71 20.89
N PRO A 82 -10.22 -35.36 19.88
CA PRO A 82 -11.20 -34.30 20.01
C PRO A 82 -12.14 -34.61 21.18
N ASP A 83 -12.50 -33.57 21.93
CA ASP A 83 -13.45 -33.69 23.02
C ASP A 83 -14.89 -33.85 22.50
N LYS A 84 -15.81 -34.11 23.43
CA LYS A 84 -17.23 -34.32 23.08
C LYS A 84 -17.84 -33.09 22.42
N ASP A 85 -17.42 -31.89 22.84
CA ASP A 85 -17.96 -30.63 22.36
C ASP A 85 -17.52 -30.37 20.91
N ALA A 86 -16.25 -30.63 20.57
CA ALA A 86 -15.74 -30.54 19.21
C ALA A 86 -16.47 -31.51 18.26
N VAL A 87 -16.71 -32.76 18.70
CA VAL A 87 -17.46 -33.74 17.90
C VAL A 87 -18.93 -33.32 17.73
N MET A 88 -19.55 -32.76 18.77
CA MET A 88 -20.93 -32.26 18.69
C MET A 88 -21.04 -31.05 17.77
N GLN A 89 -20.11 -30.10 17.86
CA GLN A 89 -20.07 -28.94 16.99
C GLN A 89 -19.91 -29.34 15.52
N GLU A 90 -19.01 -30.27 15.22
CA GLU A 90 -18.83 -30.80 13.86
C GLU A 90 -20.12 -31.46 13.37
N LYS A 91 -20.79 -32.27 14.20
CA LYS A 91 -22.06 -32.90 13.84
C LYS A 91 -23.16 -31.87 13.54
N VAL A 92 -23.24 -30.79 14.31
CA VAL A 92 -24.18 -29.69 14.05
C VAL A 92 -23.86 -29.02 12.71
N HIS A 93 -22.59 -28.75 12.44
CA HIS A 93 -22.16 -28.14 11.19
C HIS A 93 -22.50 -29.01 9.97
N GLN A 94 -22.22 -30.31 10.05
CA GLN A 94 -22.55 -31.26 8.98
C GLN A 94 -24.06 -31.34 8.72
N ASN A 95 -24.87 -31.39 9.78
CA ASN A 95 -26.33 -31.39 9.65
C ASN A 95 -26.86 -30.11 8.97
N LEU A 96 -26.26 -28.95 9.26
CA LEU A 96 -26.63 -27.69 8.62
C LEU A 96 -26.31 -27.73 7.12
N ILE A 97 -25.10 -28.16 6.76
CA ILE A 97 -24.67 -28.27 5.35
C ILE A 97 -25.62 -29.21 4.60
N SER A 98 -25.82 -30.43 5.11
CA SER A 98 -26.71 -31.41 4.48
C SER A 98 -28.15 -30.91 4.37
N GLY A 99 -28.64 -30.17 5.37
CA GLY A 99 -29.97 -29.57 5.36
C GLY A 99 -30.13 -28.50 4.28
N VAL A 100 -29.10 -27.69 4.04
CA VAL A 100 -29.10 -26.66 2.99
C VAL A 100 -28.94 -27.29 1.60
N GLU A 101 -28.05 -28.27 1.44
CA GLU A 101 -27.84 -28.98 0.18
C GLU A 101 -29.10 -29.74 -0.27
N GLY A 102 -29.79 -30.38 0.68
CA GLY A 102 -31.03 -31.11 0.42
C GLY A 102 -32.30 -30.25 0.40
N PHE A 103 -32.19 -28.92 0.50
CA PHE A 103 -33.35 -28.04 0.64
C PHE A 103 -34.15 -27.93 -0.67
N ASP A 104 -35.37 -28.47 -0.70
CA ASP A 104 -36.28 -28.35 -1.83
C ASP A 104 -36.95 -26.97 -1.85
N LYS A 105 -36.55 -26.13 -2.81
CA LYS A 105 -37.13 -24.80 -3.01
C LYS A 105 -38.63 -24.84 -3.33
N ARG A 106 -39.17 -25.97 -3.82
CA ARG A 106 -40.60 -26.11 -4.14
C ARG A 106 -41.48 -26.15 -2.88
N THR A 107 -40.90 -26.47 -1.72
CA THR A 107 -41.64 -26.43 -0.44
C THR A 107 -41.74 -25.03 0.14
N MET A 108 -41.06 -24.03 -0.44
CA MET A 108 -41.21 -22.65 0.00
C MET A 108 -42.58 -22.09 -0.39
N LYS A 109 -43.21 -21.38 0.54
CA LYS A 109 -44.45 -20.66 0.25
C LYS A 109 -44.16 -19.55 -0.76
N HIS A 110 -45.02 -19.43 -1.76
CA HIS A 110 -44.95 -18.32 -2.71
C HIS A 110 -45.25 -17.00 -1.98
N THR A 111 -44.34 -16.04 -2.10
CA THR A 111 -44.52 -14.69 -1.57
C THR A 111 -44.44 -13.73 -2.75
N GLU A 112 -45.53 -13.02 -3.03
CA GLU A 112 -45.57 -11.96 -4.02
C GLU A 112 -44.99 -10.68 -3.41
N THR A 113 -43.87 -10.21 -3.94
CA THR A 113 -43.29 -8.92 -3.54
C THR A 113 -43.95 -7.81 -4.34
N LYS A 114 -44.71 -6.94 -3.68
CA LYS A 114 -45.23 -5.70 -4.28
C LYS A 114 -44.20 -4.59 -4.16
N GLU A 115 -43.62 -4.19 -5.30
CA GLU A 115 -42.80 -2.97 -5.39
C GLU A 115 -43.72 -1.75 -5.24
N MET A 116 -43.58 -1.01 -4.13
CA MET A 116 -44.31 0.23 -3.90
C MET A 116 -43.57 1.39 -4.54
N ASN A 117 -43.64 1.49 -5.87
CA ASN A 117 -43.18 2.67 -6.58
C ASN A 117 -44.37 3.64 -6.73
N THR A 118 -44.81 4.23 -5.61
CA THR A 118 -45.89 5.23 -5.62
C THR A 118 -45.31 6.60 -5.91
N LEU A 119 -45.94 7.34 -6.83
CA LEU A 119 -45.66 8.75 -7.02
C LEU A 119 -45.90 9.49 -5.69
N ALA A 120 -45.04 10.45 -5.37
CA ALA A 120 -45.19 11.25 -4.15
C ALA A 120 -46.57 11.91 -4.12
N ASP A 121 -47.20 11.92 -2.94
CA ASP A 121 -48.52 12.53 -2.77
C ASP A 121 -48.45 14.04 -3.05
N PRO A 122 -49.52 14.63 -3.63
CA PRO A 122 -49.54 16.04 -3.98
C PRO A 122 -49.30 16.96 -2.78
N GLU A 123 -49.69 16.54 -1.57
CA GLU A 123 -49.41 17.28 -0.33
C GLU A 123 -47.91 17.38 -0.03
N VAL A 124 -47.17 16.29 -0.22
CA VAL A 124 -45.71 16.25 -0.02
C VAL A 124 -45.01 17.12 -1.05
N ILE A 125 -45.49 17.08 -2.31
CA ILE A 125 -44.95 17.90 -3.40
C ILE A 125 -45.18 19.40 -3.13
N GLU A 126 -46.37 19.79 -2.68
CA GLU A 126 -46.67 21.19 -2.37
C GLU A 126 -45.90 21.67 -1.12
N ALA A 127 -45.72 20.80 -0.11
CA ALA A 127 -44.87 21.10 1.04
C ALA A 127 -43.41 21.34 0.62
N GLU A 128 -42.85 20.49 -0.25
CA GLU A 128 -41.49 20.62 -0.76
C GLU A 128 -41.32 21.90 -1.60
N LYS A 129 -42.28 22.21 -2.48
CA LYS A 129 -42.31 23.49 -3.22
C LYS A 129 -42.33 24.69 -2.28
N GLY A 130 -43.12 24.63 -1.21
CA GLY A 130 -43.16 25.69 -0.19
C GLY A 130 -41.81 25.91 0.48
N GLN A 131 -41.11 24.82 0.84
CA GLN A 131 -39.76 24.89 1.41
C GLN A 131 -38.74 25.46 0.41
N LEU A 132 -38.78 25.04 -0.85
CA LEU A 132 -37.91 25.58 -1.90
C LEU A 132 -38.15 27.08 -2.11
N ASN A 133 -39.40 27.52 -2.12
CA ASN A 133 -39.75 28.93 -2.26
C ASN A 133 -39.22 29.76 -1.09
N LEU A 134 -39.31 29.24 0.14
CA LEU A 134 -38.75 29.89 1.33
C LEU A 134 -37.23 30.02 1.21
N PHE A 135 -36.55 28.93 0.83
CA PHE A 135 -35.10 28.93 0.67
C PHE A 135 -34.65 29.95 -0.39
N ASN A 136 -35.30 29.93 -1.56
CA ASN A 136 -35.01 30.88 -2.64
C ASN A 136 -35.35 32.33 -2.25
N GLY A 137 -36.38 32.54 -1.43
CA GLY A 137 -36.72 33.85 -0.87
C GLY A 137 -35.63 34.40 0.05
N ILE A 138 -35.02 33.55 0.89
CA ILE A 138 -33.89 33.93 1.76
C ILE A 138 -32.64 34.21 0.94
N GLU A 139 -32.34 33.37 -0.07
CA GLU A 139 -31.17 33.54 -0.93
C GLU A 139 -31.20 34.87 -1.69
N ASN A 140 -32.40 35.30 -2.12
CA ASN A 140 -32.59 36.53 -2.89
C ASN A 140 -33.09 37.72 -2.03
N PHE A 141 -33.02 37.63 -0.70
CA PHE A 141 -33.48 38.70 0.19
C PHE A 141 -32.44 39.82 0.30
N ASP A 142 -32.71 40.96 -0.34
CA ASP A 142 -31.86 42.16 -0.26
C ASP A 142 -32.12 42.94 1.05
N LEU A 143 -31.15 42.95 1.96
CA LEU A 143 -31.26 43.65 3.24
C LEU A 143 -30.94 45.14 3.07
N PRO A 144 -31.84 46.08 3.44
CA PRO A 144 -31.52 47.49 3.44
C PRO A 144 -30.47 47.81 4.54
N PRO A 145 -29.57 48.79 4.31
CA PRO A 145 -28.55 49.16 5.30
C PRO A 145 -29.20 49.70 6.58
N LEU A 146 -28.68 49.28 7.74
CA LEU A 146 -29.22 49.49 9.11
C LEU A 146 -29.33 50.96 9.60
N SER A 147 -29.30 51.96 8.71
CA SER A 147 -29.26 53.39 9.07
C SER A 147 -30.63 54.03 9.34
N ILE A 148 -31.76 53.33 9.16
CA ILE A 148 -33.12 53.93 9.22
C ILE A 148 -33.77 53.90 10.63
N LEU A 149 -33.17 53.25 11.63
CA LEU A 149 -33.79 53.04 12.97
C LEU A 149 -33.47 54.11 14.04
N MET A 150 -33.07 55.32 13.65
CA MET A 150 -32.88 56.45 14.57
C MET A 150 -33.86 57.60 14.24
N CYS A 151 -35.14 57.43 14.59
CA CYS A 151 -36.12 58.52 14.64
C CYS A 151 -36.61 58.72 16.10
N PRO A 152 -36.40 59.91 16.71
CA PRO A 152 -36.82 60.21 18.08
C PRO A 152 -38.28 60.71 18.12
N ILE A 153 -39.12 60.18 19.00
CA ILE A 153 -40.52 60.62 19.16
C ILE A 153 -40.79 61.18 20.57
N HIS A 154 -41.47 62.31 20.54
CA HIS A 154 -41.76 63.32 21.57
C HIS A 154 -43.05 63.01 22.37
N PHE A 155 -43.06 63.33 23.68
CA PHE A 155 -44.17 63.14 24.64
C PHE A 155 -45.22 64.27 24.61
N PRO A 156 -46.51 63.98 24.87
CA PRO A 156 -47.44 64.96 25.45
C PRO A 156 -47.88 64.61 26.89
N LYS A 157 -48.08 65.66 27.71
CA LYS A 157 -48.48 65.61 29.13
C LYS A 157 -50.01 65.68 29.32
N VAL A 158 -50.46 64.92 30.33
CA VAL A 158 -51.67 64.90 31.21
C VAL A 158 -52.73 66.03 31.10
N THR A 159 -54.02 65.69 31.28
CA THR A 159 -54.95 66.33 32.27
C THR A 159 -56.32 65.64 32.41
N GLU A 160 -56.80 65.60 33.68
CA GLU A 160 -58.17 65.53 34.26
C GLU A 160 -59.07 64.30 34.02
N SER A 161 -59.57 63.58 35.03
CA SER A 161 -60.37 63.94 36.24
C SER A 161 -61.88 64.02 35.96
N VAL A 162 -62.61 62.95 36.28
CA VAL A 162 -64.05 63.02 36.65
C VAL A 162 -64.32 61.98 37.76
N ILE A 163 -64.44 62.48 38.99
CA ILE A 163 -65.14 61.85 40.12
C ILE A 163 -66.53 62.48 40.15
N LEU A 164 -67.61 61.68 40.15
CA LEU A 164 -68.97 61.91 40.73
C LEU A 164 -69.95 60.89 40.08
N LYS A 165 -70.97 60.31 40.73
CA LYS A 165 -71.63 60.52 42.02
C LYS A 165 -72.61 59.35 42.28
N MET A 166 -72.84 59.11 43.56
CA MET A 166 -74.03 58.53 44.25
C MET A 166 -73.71 57.30 45.09
#